data_AF-A0A328ANS2-F1
#
_entry.id   AF-A0A328ANS2-F1
#
_cell.length_a   1.000
_cell.length_b   1.000
_cell.length_c   1.000
_cell.angle_alpha   90.00
_cell.angle_beta   90.00
_cell.angle_gamma   90.00
#
_symmetry.space_group_name_H-M   'P 1'
#
loop_
_entity.id
_entity.type
_entity.pdbx_description
1 polymer ?
#
loop_
_entity_poly.entity_id
_entity_poly.type
_entity_poly.pdbx_seq_one_letter_code
_entity_poly.pdbx_strand_id
1 'polypeptide(L)'
;MDALRLRHELHDEEARLLSELRTLRRSQRAADPTTVNTMLTPGQRVADLVAATMGSWRFIVIQSVLLVLWVTLNITAYVRHWDPYPFILLNLALSFQAAYAAPFIMMSQNRQQDVDRREAANDYHINVKAELEIELLHEKIDQLRDKEVLALTQAVQSLVGLLQKS
;
A
#
# COMPACT_ATOMS: atom_id res chain seq x y z
N MET A 1 9.83 -35.45 -38.81
CA MET A 1 8.66 -34.69 -38.35
C MET A 1 8.60 -34.50 -36.83
N ASP A 2 9.52 -35.08 -36.06
CA ASP A 2 9.46 -35.04 -34.58
C ASP A 2 9.94 -33.73 -33.93
N ALA A 3 10.90 -33.02 -34.53
CA ALA A 3 11.42 -31.78 -33.94
C ALA A 3 10.37 -30.65 -33.85
N LEU A 4 9.38 -30.64 -34.75
CA LEU A 4 8.32 -29.63 -34.75
C LEU A 4 7.23 -29.93 -33.70
N ARG A 5 6.99 -31.23 -33.39
CA ARG A 5 6.10 -31.66 -32.32
C ARG A 5 6.69 -31.39 -30.94
N LEU A 6 7.97 -31.70 -30.75
CA LEU A 6 8.66 -31.46 -29.47
C LEU A 6 8.64 -29.96 -29.08
N ARG A 7 8.76 -29.07 -30.09
CA ARG A 7 8.68 -27.62 -29.89
C ARG A 7 7.28 -27.14 -29.51
N HIS A 8 6.24 -27.78 -30.05
CA HIS A 8 4.85 -27.46 -29.69
C HIS A 8 4.51 -27.93 -28.27
N GLU A 9 4.92 -29.15 -27.90
CA GLU A 9 4.67 -29.69 -26.56
C GLU A 9 5.39 -28.90 -25.46
N LEU A 10 6.63 -28.45 -25.71
CA LEU A 10 7.36 -27.57 -24.79
C LEU A 10 6.64 -26.21 -24.59
N HIS A 11 6.11 -25.62 -25.66
CA HIS A 11 5.37 -24.37 -25.56
C HIS A 11 4.07 -24.51 -24.78
N ASP A 12 3.37 -25.63 -24.94
CA ASP A 12 2.14 -25.91 -24.20
C ASP A 12 2.40 -26.17 -22.70
N GLU A 13 3.52 -26.82 -22.36
CA GLU A 13 3.95 -26.97 -20.96
C GLU A 13 4.37 -25.65 -20.32
N GLU A 14 5.14 -24.81 -21.03
CA GLU A 14 5.52 -23.48 -20.55
C GLU A 14 4.29 -22.60 -20.29
N ALA A 15 3.29 -22.64 -21.19
CA ALA A 15 2.05 -21.91 -21.02
C ALA A 15 1.27 -22.35 -19.77
N ARG A 16 1.28 -23.66 -19.47
CA ARG A 16 0.67 -24.21 -18.24
C ARG A 16 1.42 -23.78 -16.99
N LEU A 17 2.75 -23.92 -16.97
CA LEU A 17 3.59 -23.50 -15.84
C LEU A 17 3.45 -22.00 -15.55
N LEU A 18 3.37 -21.17 -16.59
CA LEU A 18 3.11 -19.74 -16.45
C LEU A 18 1.73 -19.46 -15.86
N SER A 19 0.71 -20.22 -16.25
CA SER A 19 -0.64 -20.09 -15.69
C SER A 19 -0.68 -20.50 -14.21
N GLU A 20 0.06 -21.53 -13.82
CA GLU A 20 0.16 -22.03 -12.45
C GLU A 20 0.98 -21.08 -11.56
N LEU A 21 2.08 -20.52 -12.07
CA LEU A 21 2.81 -19.46 -11.37
C LEU A 21 1.95 -18.22 -11.15
N ARG A 22 1.08 -17.85 -12.11
CA ARG A 22 0.14 -16.74 -11.96
C ARG A 22 -0.91 -17.00 -10.88
N THR A 23 -1.41 -18.23 -10.75
CA THR A 23 -2.38 -18.59 -9.70
C THR A 23 -1.71 -18.63 -8.32
N LEU A 24 -0.49 -19.16 -8.22
CA LEU A 24 0.32 -19.15 -6.99
C LEU A 24 0.73 -17.74 -6.56
N ARG A 25 1.06 -16.85 -7.51
CA ARG A 25 1.37 -15.44 -7.19
C ARG A 25 0.12 -14.70 -6.69
N ARG A 26 -1.06 -15.00 -7.25
CA ARG A 26 -2.34 -14.46 -6.75
C ARG A 26 -2.64 -14.94 -5.33
N SER A 27 -2.40 -16.21 -5.02
CA SER A 27 -2.62 -16.73 -3.65
C SER A 27 -1.61 -16.18 -2.65
N GLN A 28 -0.34 -16.00 -3.04
CA GLN A 28 0.66 -15.32 -2.21
C GLN A 28 0.34 -13.84 -1.97
N ARG A 29 -0.15 -13.13 -2.99
CA ARG A 29 -0.58 -11.72 -2.84
C ARG A 29 -1.84 -11.57 -2.00
N ALA A 30 -2.71 -12.58 -1.97
CA ALA A 30 -3.84 -12.64 -1.05
C ALA A 30 -3.43 -12.99 0.39
N ALA A 31 -2.27 -13.62 0.57
CA ALA A 31 -1.66 -13.93 1.86
C ALA A 31 -0.76 -12.78 2.39
N ASP A 32 -1.02 -11.54 1.94
CA ASP A 32 -0.32 -10.35 2.41
C ASP A 32 -0.40 -10.26 3.96
N PRO A 33 0.73 -10.17 4.68
CA PRO A 33 0.75 -10.17 6.14
C PRO A 33 0.24 -8.86 6.77
N THR A 34 -0.30 -7.92 5.98
CA THR A 34 -1.04 -6.77 6.53
C THR A 34 -2.27 -7.20 7.34
N THR A 35 -2.82 -8.39 7.11
CA THR A 35 -3.83 -9.02 7.98
C THR A 35 -3.22 -9.87 9.11
N VAL A 36 -1.99 -9.59 9.55
CA VAL A 36 -1.57 -10.05 10.89
C VAL A 36 -2.48 -9.32 11.87
N ASN A 37 -3.46 -10.07 12.39
CA ASN A 37 -4.38 -9.70 13.47
C ASN A 37 -3.60 -9.05 14.60
N THR A 38 -3.35 -7.76 14.47
CA THR A 38 -2.85 -6.95 15.55
C THR A 38 -4.03 -6.92 16.50
N MET A 39 -3.92 -7.64 17.62
CA MET A 39 -4.87 -7.49 18.72
C MET A 39 -4.82 -6.02 19.12
N LEU A 40 -5.68 -5.22 18.49
CA LEU A 40 -5.75 -3.79 18.70
C LEU A 40 -6.09 -3.62 20.17
N THR A 41 -5.15 -3.05 20.92
CA THR A 41 -5.45 -2.69 22.30
C THR A 41 -6.65 -1.75 22.29
N PRO A 42 -7.51 -1.74 23.32
CA PRO A 42 -8.67 -0.87 23.35
C PRO A 42 -8.30 0.61 23.10
N GLY A 43 -7.10 1.04 23.52
CA GLY A 43 -6.56 2.36 23.21
C GLY A 43 -6.29 2.60 21.72
N GLN A 44 -5.78 1.61 20.99
CA GLN A 44 -5.58 1.71 19.55
C GLN A 44 -6.89 1.80 18.78
N ARG A 45 -7.94 1.08 19.21
CA ARG A 45 -9.28 1.20 18.61
C ARG A 45 -9.89 2.59 18.77
N VAL A 46 -9.76 3.16 19.97
CA VAL A 46 -10.25 4.52 20.23
C VAL A 46 -9.43 5.54 19.43
N ALA A 47 -8.10 5.38 19.35
CA ALA A 47 -7.26 6.24 18.54
C ALA A 47 -7.62 6.17 17.04
N ASP A 48 -7.84 4.98 16.48
CA ASP A 48 -8.23 4.80 15.07
C ASP A 48 -9.63 5.42 14.80
N LEU A 49 -10.57 5.28 15.72
CA LEU A 49 -11.88 5.94 15.64
C LEU A 49 -11.75 7.46 15.70
N VAL A 50 -10.96 7.99 16.63
CA VAL A 50 -10.72 9.42 16.80
C VAL A 50 -10.00 9.99 15.58
N ALA A 51 -8.99 9.31 15.04
CA ALA A 51 -8.29 9.65 13.81
C ALA A 51 -9.25 9.78 12.62
N ALA A 52 -10.11 8.77 12.44
CA ALA A 52 -11.12 8.77 11.38
C ALA A 52 -12.15 9.91 11.55
N THR A 53 -12.48 10.27 12.78
CA THR A 53 -13.40 11.39 13.04
C THR A 53 -12.75 12.77 12.90
N MET A 54 -11.52 12.97 13.36
CA MET A 54 -10.79 14.25 13.26
C MET A 54 -10.42 14.60 11.82
N GLY A 55 -10.17 13.61 10.96
CA GLY A 55 -9.91 13.83 9.53
C GLY A 55 -11.16 14.15 8.69
N SER A 56 -12.36 14.09 9.28
CA SER A 56 -13.61 14.26 8.54
C SER A 56 -14.18 15.68 8.66
N TRP A 57 -14.59 16.27 7.54
CA TRP A 57 -15.33 17.53 7.48
C TRP A 57 -16.57 17.55 8.39
N ARG A 58 -17.15 16.38 8.69
CA ARG A 58 -18.31 16.24 9.58
C ARG A 58 -18.00 16.65 11.03
N PHE A 59 -16.78 16.43 11.51
CA PHE A 59 -16.40 16.79 12.88
C PHE A 59 -16.35 18.32 13.07
N ILE A 60 -15.78 19.03 12.10
CA ILE A 60 -15.72 20.50 12.11
C ILE A 60 -17.14 21.09 12.12
N VAL A 61 -18.05 20.54 11.33
CA VAL A 61 -19.45 20.99 11.27
C VAL A 61 -20.16 20.75 12.61
N ILE A 62 -20.03 19.56 13.21
CA ILE A 62 -20.65 19.25 14.51
C ILE A 62 -20.11 20.16 15.61
N GLN A 63 -18.79 20.34 15.69
CA GLN A 63 -18.15 21.25 16.64
C GLN A 63 -18.63 22.69 16.47
N SER A 64 -18.71 23.16 15.23
CA SER A 64 -19.19 24.52 14.93
C SER A 64 -20.65 24.72 15.34
N VAL A 65 -21.52 23.76 15.04
CA VAL A 65 -22.94 23.80 15.45
C VAL A 65 -23.08 23.77 16.97
N LEU A 66 -22.31 22.91 17.66
CA LEU A 66 -22.34 22.81 19.11
C LEU A 66 -21.87 24.10 19.78
N LEU A 67 -20.81 24.72 19.25
CA LEU A 67 -20.29 26.01 19.73
C LEU A 67 -21.32 27.14 19.50
N VAL A 68 -21.92 27.22 18.31
CA VAL A 68 -22.97 28.21 18.00
C VAL A 68 -24.20 27.99 18.89
N LEU A 69 -24.62 26.74 19.10
CA LEU A 69 -25.75 26.41 19.98
C LEU A 69 -25.45 26.80 21.43
N TRP A 70 -24.22 26.54 21.91
CA TRP A 70 -23.79 26.87 23.27
C TRP A 70 -23.72 28.38 23.51
N VAL A 71 -23.21 29.13 22.53
CA VAL A 71 -23.20 30.60 22.55
C VAL A 71 -24.63 31.13 22.54
N THR A 72 -25.51 30.58 21.70
CA THR A 72 -26.92 30.99 21.63
C THR A 72 -27.67 30.68 22.93
N LEU A 73 -27.43 29.52 23.54
CA LEU A 73 -27.96 29.14 24.86
C LEU A 73 -27.46 30.07 25.96
N ASN A 74 -26.17 30.42 25.98
CA ASN A 74 -25.60 31.35 26.96
C ASN A 74 -26.18 32.76 26.83
N ILE A 75 -26.33 33.27 25.60
CA ILE A 75 -26.96 34.57 25.34
C ILE A 75 -28.45 34.55 25.74
N THR A 76 -29.15 33.43 25.52
CA THR A 76 -30.58 33.30 25.89
C THR A 76 -30.77 33.06 27.39
N ALA A 77 -29.81 32.41 28.07
CA ALA A 77 -29.80 32.18 29.53
C ALA A 77 -29.41 33.43 30.34
N TYR A 78 -29.12 34.55 29.68
CA TYR A 78 -28.83 35.85 30.28
C TYR A 78 -29.94 36.37 31.22
N VAL A 79 -31.15 35.82 31.15
CA VAL A 79 -32.27 36.14 32.07
C VAL A 79 -32.00 35.69 33.52
N ARG A 80 -31.07 34.74 33.76
CA ARG A 80 -30.78 34.19 35.10
C ARG A 80 -29.40 34.51 35.70
N HIS A 81 -28.62 35.44 35.12
CA HIS A 81 -27.33 35.90 35.66
C HIS A 81 -26.28 34.79 35.90
N TRP A 82 -26.37 33.65 35.20
CA TRP A 82 -25.52 32.50 35.52
C TRP A 82 -24.05 32.67 35.06
N ASP A 83 -23.77 33.55 34.09
CA ASP A 83 -22.41 33.90 33.65
C ASP A 83 -22.31 35.37 33.13
N PRO A 84 -21.82 36.32 33.94
CA PRO A 84 -21.48 37.68 33.50
C PRO A 84 -20.19 37.73 32.65
N TYR A 85 -20.06 38.77 31.82
CA TYR A 85 -18.89 39.06 30.98
C TYR A 85 -17.60 39.13 31.83
N PRO A 86 -16.45 38.51 31.45
CA PRO A 86 -16.13 37.73 30.26
C PRO A 86 -16.46 36.24 30.47
N PHE A 87 -16.91 35.53 29.43
CA PHE A 87 -17.33 34.12 29.48
C PHE A 87 -16.23 33.16 29.99
N ILE A 88 -15.97 33.14 31.31
CA ILE A 88 -14.78 32.53 31.89
C ILE A 88 -14.87 31.01 31.84
N LEU A 89 -16.08 30.46 32.00
CA LEU A 89 -16.35 29.03 31.88
C LEU A 89 -16.21 28.56 30.43
N LEU A 90 -16.63 29.36 29.45
CA LEU A 90 -16.48 29.04 28.03
C LEU A 90 -15.01 29.07 27.60
N ASN A 91 -14.27 30.08 28.05
CA ASN A 91 -12.84 30.19 27.79
C ASN A 91 -12.07 29.03 28.43
N LEU A 92 -12.42 28.65 29.66
CA LEU A 92 -11.84 27.50 30.36
C LEU A 92 -12.14 26.18 29.61
N ALA A 93 -13.39 25.98 29.18
CA ALA A 93 -13.79 24.79 28.45
C ALA A 93 -13.09 24.68 27.08
N LEU A 94 -12.99 25.77 26.32
CA LEU A 94 -12.28 25.79 25.04
C LEU A 94 -10.77 25.57 25.22
N SER A 95 -10.18 26.16 26.25
CA SER A 95 -8.76 25.95 26.59
C SER A 95 -8.48 24.48 26.94
N PHE A 96 -9.35 23.86 27.73
CA PHE A 96 -9.27 22.43 28.06
C PHE A 96 -9.47 21.55 26.82
N GLN A 97 -10.45 21.87 25.97
CA GLN A 97 -10.70 21.16 24.72
C GLN A 97 -9.48 21.20 23.80
N ALA A 98 -8.84 22.36 23.62
CA ALA A 98 -7.63 22.49 22.83
C ALA A 98 -6.45 21.73 23.44
N ALA A 99 -6.30 21.76 24.76
CA ALA A 99 -5.24 21.05 25.47
C ALA A 99 -5.33 19.52 25.28
N TYR A 100 -6.53 18.95 25.22
CA TYR A 100 -6.73 17.52 24.94
C TYR A 100 -6.66 17.18 23.45
N ALA A 101 -7.03 18.12 22.57
CA ALA A 101 -6.96 17.90 21.13
C ALA A 101 -5.53 17.60 20.65
N ALA A 102 -4.52 18.34 21.15
CA ALA A 102 -3.14 18.19 20.68
C ALA A 102 -2.55 16.78 20.93
N PRO A 103 -2.65 16.17 22.13
CA PRO A 103 -2.23 14.78 22.35
C PRO A 103 -2.98 13.77 21.50
N PHE A 104 -4.30 13.93 21.30
CA PHE A 104 -5.07 13.02 20.44
C PHE A 104 -4.62 13.10 18.99
N ILE A 105 -4.39 14.30 18.47
CA ILE A 105 -3.83 14.52 17.13
C ILE A 105 -2.45 13.86 17.04
N MET A 106 -1.58 14.08 18.02
CA MET A 106 -0.23 13.51 18.03
C MET A 106 -0.24 11.98 18.09
N MET A 107 -1.13 11.37 18.88
CA MET A 107 -1.29 9.91 18.94
C MET A 107 -1.82 9.34 17.62
N SER A 108 -2.79 10.01 17.00
CA SER A 108 -3.31 9.64 15.68
C SER A 108 -2.23 9.75 14.60
N GLN A 109 -1.41 10.81 14.63
CA GLN A 109 -0.30 11.01 13.71
C GLN A 109 0.78 9.93 13.90
N ASN A 110 1.21 9.67 15.13
CA ASN A 110 2.22 8.65 15.42
C ASN A 110 1.77 7.25 14.94
N ARG A 111 0.47 6.95 15.08
CA ARG A 111 -0.13 5.73 14.55
C ARG A 111 -0.10 5.68 13.03
N GLN A 112 -0.50 6.76 12.36
CA GLN A 112 -0.48 6.82 10.90
C GLN A 112 0.96 6.67 10.37
N GLN A 113 1.93 7.35 10.99
CA GLN A 113 3.34 7.24 10.64
C GLN A 113 3.89 5.81 10.81
N ASP A 114 3.48 5.09 11.85
CA ASP A 114 3.86 3.69 12.03
C ASP A 114 3.30 2.78 10.94
N VAL A 115 2.06 3.03 10.49
CA VAL A 115 1.44 2.30 9.37
C VAL A 115 2.17 2.62 8.07
N ASP A 116 2.33 3.90 7.76
CA ASP A 116 3.01 4.38 6.55
C ASP A 116 4.46 3.84 6.47
N ARG A 117 5.16 3.78 7.61
CA ARG A 117 6.51 3.23 7.68
C ARG A 117 6.55 1.73 7.39
N ARG A 118 5.57 0.97 7.85
CA ARG A 118 5.46 -0.47 7.57
C ARG A 118 5.14 -0.72 6.10
N GLU A 119 4.23 0.06 5.54
CA GLU A 119 3.87 -0.01 4.13
C GLU A 119 5.08 0.32 3.25
N ALA A 120 5.81 1.40 3.55
CA ALA A 120 7.03 1.77 2.85
C ALA A 120 8.13 0.69 2.94
N ALA A 121 8.29 0.04 4.10
CA ALA A 121 9.25 -1.06 4.25
C ALA A 121 8.85 -2.28 3.40
N ASN A 122 7.56 -2.62 3.37
CA ASN A 122 7.06 -3.71 2.53
C ASN A 122 7.26 -3.42 1.04
N ASP A 123 6.90 -2.21 0.60
CA ASP A 123 7.09 -1.76 -0.77
C ASP A 123 8.56 -1.79 -1.18
N TYR A 124 9.46 -1.39 -0.29
CA TYR A 124 10.90 -1.50 -0.51
C TYR A 124 11.33 -2.95 -0.75
N HIS A 125 10.91 -3.89 0.10
CA HIS A 125 11.23 -5.31 -0.06
C HIS A 125 10.67 -5.91 -1.35
N ILE A 126 9.44 -5.53 -1.73
CA ILE A 126 8.82 -5.95 -2.98
C ILE A 126 9.61 -5.41 -4.17
N ASN A 127 10.04 -4.14 -4.12
CA ASN A 127 10.77 -3.50 -5.21
C ASN A 127 12.15 -4.13 -5.41
N VAL A 128 12.91 -4.36 -4.34
CA VAL A 128 14.21 -5.06 -4.40
C VAL A 128 14.05 -6.48 -4.97
N LYS A 129 13.00 -7.19 -4.56
CA LYS A 129 12.71 -8.53 -5.12
C LYS A 129 12.37 -8.46 -6.61
N ALA A 130 11.58 -7.46 -7.02
CA ALA A 130 11.22 -7.28 -8.42
C ALA A 130 12.44 -6.92 -9.28
N GLU A 131 13.34 -6.08 -8.77
CA GLU A 131 14.60 -5.73 -9.42
C GLU A 131 15.46 -6.98 -9.68
N LEU A 132 15.64 -7.84 -8.67
CA LEU A 132 16.37 -9.10 -8.82
C LEU A 132 15.69 -10.07 -9.80
N GLU A 133 14.35 -10.17 -9.76
CA GLU A 133 13.59 -10.98 -10.74
C GLU A 133 13.80 -10.48 -12.17
N ILE A 134 13.88 -9.16 -12.39
CA ILE A 134 14.13 -8.56 -13.71
C ILE A 134 15.56 -8.80 -14.18
N GLU A 135 16.54 -8.72 -13.28
CA GLU A 135 17.95 -9.01 -13.59
C GLU A 135 18.14 -10.46 -14.03
N LEU A 136 17.56 -11.41 -13.27
CA LEU A 136 17.60 -12.84 -13.61
C LEU A 136 16.88 -13.14 -14.94
N LEU A 137 15.82 -12.40 -15.26
CA LEU A 137 15.15 -12.52 -16.56
C LEU A 137 16.04 -12.00 -17.70
N HIS A 138 16.73 -10.88 -17.51
CA HIS A 138 17.69 -10.37 -18.50
C HIS A 138 18.81 -11.38 -18.75
N GLU A 139 19.40 -11.93 -17.69
CA GLU A 139 20.47 -12.91 -17.83
C GLU A 139 20.00 -14.15 -18.62
N LYS A 140 18.78 -14.65 -18.33
CA LYS A 140 18.22 -15.78 -19.09
C LYS A 140 17.95 -15.43 -20.55
N ILE A 141 17.47 -14.22 -20.84
CA ILE A 141 17.22 -13.75 -22.22
C ILE A 141 18.54 -13.67 -22.98
N ASP A 142 19.59 -13.11 -22.37
CA ASP A 142 20.91 -13.00 -22.99
C ASP A 142 21.51 -14.38 -23.26
N GLN A 143 21.40 -15.31 -22.30
CA GLN A 143 21.83 -16.71 -22.50
C GLN A 143 21.08 -17.41 -23.65
N LEU A 144 19.78 -17.14 -23.80
CA LEU A 144 18.99 -17.68 -24.93
C LEU A 144 19.41 -17.04 -26.26
N ARG A 145 19.64 -15.73 -26.28
CA ARG A 145 20.13 -15.00 -27.46
C ARG A 145 21.48 -15.53 -27.93
N ASP A 146 22.42 -15.76 -27.02
CA ASP A 146 23.74 -16.28 -27.34
C ASP A 146 23.66 -17.67 -27.97
N LYS A 147 22.80 -18.54 -27.42
CA LYS A 147 22.54 -19.88 -27.98
C LYS A 147 21.95 -19.82 -29.38
N GLU A 148 20.97 -18.93 -29.62
CA GLU A 148 20.39 -18.72 -30.95
C GLU A 148 21.43 -18.21 -31.96
N VAL A 149 22.28 -17.25 -31.56
CA VAL A 149 23.34 -16.70 -32.41
C VAL A 149 24.38 -17.76 -32.77
N LEU A 150 24.78 -18.59 -31.80
CA LEU A 150 25.68 -19.73 -32.03
C LEU A 150 25.07 -20.74 -33.02
N ALA A 151 23.79 -21.08 -32.84
CA ALA A 151 23.09 -22.01 -33.74
C ALA A 151 22.99 -21.46 -35.17
N LEU A 152 22.67 -20.17 -35.32
CA LEU A 152 22.64 -19.49 -36.61
C LEU A 152 24.02 -19.48 -37.28
N THR A 153 25.07 -19.20 -36.52
CA THR A 153 26.45 -19.17 -37.04
C THR A 153 26.89 -20.55 -37.53
N GLN A 154 26.60 -21.60 -36.76
CA GLN A 154 26.90 -22.99 -37.16
C GLN A 154 26.12 -23.39 -38.43
N ALA A 155 24.83 -23.03 -38.51
CA ALA A 155 24.02 -23.29 -39.70
C ALA A 155 24.62 -22.61 -40.95
N VAL A 156 24.99 -21.33 -40.85
CA VAL A 156 25.65 -20.60 -41.96
C VAL A 156 26.98 -21.27 -42.34
N GLN A 157 27.85 -21.61 -41.38
CA GLN A 157 29.11 -22.29 -41.67
C GLN A 157 28.92 -23.64 -42.37
N SER A 158 27.93 -24.43 -41.95
CA SER A 158 27.62 -25.71 -42.58
C SER A 158 27.17 -25.55 -44.04
N LEU A 159 26.34 -24.54 -44.34
CA LEU A 159 25.88 -24.24 -45.70
C LEU A 159 27.05 -23.81 -46.59
N VAL A 160 27.94 -22.96 -46.07
CA VAL A 160 29.15 -22.53 -46.79
C VAL A 160 30.07 -23.72 -47.07
N GLY A 161 30.28 -24.60 -46.10
CA GLY A 161 31.10 -25.81 -46.28
C GLY A 161 30.53 -26.78 -47.31
N LEU A 162 29.21 -26.91 -47.42
CA LEU A 162 28.56 -27.70 -48.47
C LEU A 162 28.75 -27.10 -49.86
N LEU A 163 28.73 -25.76 -49.99
CA LEU A 163 28.95 -25.08 -51.26
C LEU A 163 30.41 -25.14 -51.73
N GLN A 164 31.39 -25.15 -50.83
CA GLN A 164 32.82 -25.28 -51.20
C GLN A 164 33.23 -26.69 -51.65
N LYS A 165 32.42 -27.70 -51.34
CA LYS A 165 32.71 -29.11 -51.65
C LYS A 165 32.10 -29.59 -52.98
N SER A 166 31.31 -28.75 -53.62
CA SER A 166 30.70 -28.98 -54.94
C SER A 166 31.41 -28.18 -56.03
#